data_AF-A0A8D9EAX0-F1
#
_entry.id   AF-A0A8D9EAX0-F1
#
_cell.length_a   1.000
_cell.length_b   1.000
_cell.length_c   1.000
_cell.angle_alpha   90.00
_cell.angle_beta   90.00
_cell.angle_gamma   90.00
#
_symmetry.space_group_name_H-M   'P 1'
#
loop_
_entity.id
_entity.type
_entity.pdbx_description
1 polymer ?
#
loop_
_entity_poly.entity_id
_entity_poly.type
_entity_poly.pdbx_seq_one_letter_code
_entity_poly.pdbx_strand_id
1 'polypeptide(L)'
;MNQNIQNQEKVTPPFSTLRFTGMTVVAYLWSTVASMAIPEDDVGSINWKYLHFFLPIACALGVWSVGNIGHETGTPWWSLAAAYACYPLFWYVDESTACTVMVLVSAMAFDTLSKQWQTKPKPRKRFLRRCLTIGACALLYSSLWGSYLYFNAKITDGEGEEIPLNEAVHHFFKSPWWVDVKQSLVDTWEFAQQHGWYETWSQIVELSDPFGEQNAFKVLGISQMARQSEINSACRHLSVKYHPDKAKGEEEKKIAQTKFYEIQQACELLSNKHAKRRQKNQRSQ
;
A
#
# COMPACT_ATOMS: atom_id res chain seq x y z
N MET A 1 -55.64 -21.95 -20.34
CA MET A 1 -54.29 -21.52 -20.75
C MET A 1 -53.57 -20.83 -19.58
N ASN A 2 -53.54 -21.46 -18.39
CA ASN A 2 -53.02 -20.80 -17.18
C ASN A 2 -52.57 -21.82 -16.09
N GLN A 3 -51.89 -22.91 -16.50
CA GLN A 3 -51.29 -23.86 -15.54
C GLN A 3 -49.87 -24.36 -15.91
N ASN A 4 -49.28 -23.93 -17.03
CA ASN A 4 -47.98 -24.47 -17.50
C ASN A 4 -46.73 -23.66 -17.11
N ILE A 5 -46.80 -22.73 -16.15
CA ILE A 5 -45.62 -21.90 -15.79
C ILE A 5 -44.89 -22.43 -14.53
N GLN A 6 -45.44 -23.40 -13.80
CA GLN A 6 -44.91 -23.78 -12.48
C GLN A 6 -43.75 -24.79 -12.48
N ASN A 7 -43.38 -25.40 -13.60
CA ASN A 7 -42.29 -26.39 -13.66
C ASN A 7 -41.22 -26.03 -14.70
N GLN A 8 -40.62 -24.84 -14.62
CA GLN A 8 -39.27 -24.69 -15.18
C GLN A 8 -38.30 -25.26 -14.15
N GLU A 9 -37.71 -26.42 -14.46
CA GLU A 9 -36.57 -26.95 -13.72
C GLU A 9 -35.56 -25.82 -13.52
N LYS A 10 -35.14 -25.65 -12.27
CA LYS A 10 -34.26 -24.56 -11.86
C LYS A 10 -32.86 -24.86 -12.39
N VAL A 11 -32.60 -24.51 -13.64
CA VAL A 11 -31.29 -24.71 -14.27
C VAL A 11 -30.25 -23.93 -13.46
N THR A 12 -29.27 -24.64 -12.90
CA THR A 12 -28.17 -24.03 -12.15
C THR A 12 -27.03 -23.66 -13.11
N PRO A 13 -26.34 -22.53 -12.89
CA PRO A 13 -25.15 -22.19 -13.66
C PRO A 13 -24.01 -23.18 -13.38
N PRO A 14 -23.15 -23.45 -14.37
CA PRO A 14 -22.01 -24.35 -14.20
C PRO A 14 -21.02 -23.80 -13.15
N PHE A 15 -20.13 -24.67 -12.68
CA PHE A 15 -19.04 -24.26 -11.80
C PHE A 15 -18.04 -23.36 -12.55
N SER A 16 -17.64 -22.25 -11.94
CA SER A 16 -16.63 -21.35 -12.48
C SER A 16 -15.45 -21.24 -11.52
N THR A 17 -14.29 -21.72 -11.96
CA THR A 17 -13.04 -21.68 -11.18
C THR A 17 -12.65 -20.25 -10.80
N LEU A 18 -12.69 -19.32 -11.76
CA LEU A 18 -12.33 -17.93 -11.53
C LEU A 18 -13.20 -17.26 -10.46
N ARG A 19 -14.52 -17.51 -10.52
CA ARG A 19 -15.46 -16.96 -9.53
C ARG A 19 -15.27 -17.59 -8.17
N PHE A 20 -15.08 -18.91 -8.13
CA PHE A 20 -14.82 -19.62 -6.88
C PHE A 20 -13.57 -19.11 -6.18
N THR A 21 -12.46 -18.98 -6.92
CA THR A 21 -11.22 -18.38 -6.41
C THR A 21 -11.42 -16.92 -5.98
N GLY A 22 -12.20 -16.14 -6.73
CA GLY A 22 -12.55 -14.78 -6.32
C GLY A 22 -13.33 -14.74 -4.99
N MET A 23 -14.30 -15.63 -4.81
CA MET A 23 -15.08 -15.75 -3.57
C MET A 23 -14.18 -16.09 -2.39
N THR A 24 -13.26 -17.04 -2.54
CA THR A 24 -12.36 -17.46 -1.46
C THR A 24 -11.37 -16.37 -1.10
N VAL A 25 -10.76 -15.70 -2.08
CA VAL A 25 -9.80 -14.61 -1.83
C VAL A 25 -10.47 -13.45 -1.10
N VAL A 26 -11.63 -12.96 -1.56
CA VAL A 26 -12.31 -11.82 -0.93
C VAL A 26 -12.84 -12.19 0.45
N ALA A 27 -13.40 -13.39 0.62
CA ALA A 27 -13.88 -13.86 1.92
C ALA A 27 -12.73 -14.00 2.93
N TYR A 28 -11.58 -14.54 2.51
CA TYR A 28 -10.40 -14.63 3.34
C TYR A 28 -9.91 -13.24 3.76
N LEU A 29 -9.73 -12.31 2.81
CA LEU A 29 -9.31 -10.94 3.10
C LEU A 29 -10.25 -10.22 4.06
N TRP A 30 -11.56 -10.37 3.89
CA TRP A 30 -12.53 -9.71 4.77
C TRP A 30 -12.55 -10.34 6.18
N SER A 31 -12.40 -11.66 6.26
CA SER A 31 -12.33 -12.37 7.54
C SER A 31 -11.06 -12.01 8.31
N THR A 32 -9.91 -11.91 7.63
CA THR A 32 -8.64 -11.53 8.26
C THR A 32 -8.66 -10.07 8.69
N VAL A 33 -9.15 -9.13 7.88
CA VAL A 33 -9.28 -7.73 8.28
C VAL A 33 -10.24 -7.58 9.48
N ALA A 34 -11.33 -8.34 9.50
CA ALA A 34 -12.24 -8.35 10.65
C ALA A 34 -11.59 -8.92 11.91
N SER A 35 -10.77 -9.97 11.80
CA SER A 35 -10.03 -10.54 12.93
C SER A 35 -8.97 -9.58 13.46
N MET A 36 -8.15 -9.02 12.56
CA MET A 36 -7.10 -8.06 12.90
C MET A 36 -7.63 -6.76 13.54
N ALA A 37 -8.89 -6.40 13.27
CA ALA A 37 -9.50 -5.21 13.86
C ALA A 37 -9.88 -5.40 15.35
N ILE A 38 -9.96 -6.63 15.84
CA ILE A 38 -10.33 -6.95 17.22
C ILE A 38 -9.10 -6.79 18.12
N PRO A 39 -9.16 -5.98 19.20
CA PRO A 39 -8.03 -5.81 20.12
C PRO A 39 -7.57 -7.13 20.75
N GLU A 40 -6.26 -7.37 20.77
CA GLU A 40 -5.67 -8.56 21.41
C GLU A 40 -5.64 -8.44 22.94
N ASP A 41 -5.42 -7.21 23.42
CA ASP A 41 -5.31 -6.85 24.84
C ASP A 41 -6.65 -6.36 25.42
N ASP A 42 -6.81 -6.50 26.73
CA ASP A 42 -8.02 -6.07 27.45
C ASP A 42 -8.10 -4.52 27.49
N VAL A 43 -8.88 -3.95 26.57
CA VAL A 43 -9.13 -2.50 26.54
C VAL A 43 -10.21 -2.14 27.57
N GLY A 44 -9.82 -1.42 28.62
CA GLY A 44 -10.74 -0.91 29.64
C GLY A 44 -11.32 -1.99 30.55
N SER A 45 -10.52 -3.02 30.89
CA SER A 45 -10.92 -4.19 31.70
C SER A 45 -12.00 -5.09 31.07
N ILE A 46 -12.31 -4.88 29.79
CA ILE A 46 -13.24 -5.70 29.02
C ILE A 46 -12.42 -6.47 27.98
N ASN A 47 -12.63 -7.78 27.91
CA ASN A 47 -12.04 -8.63 26.89
C ASN A 47 -12.84 -8.52 25.59
N TRP A 48 -12.21 -8.09 24.49
CA TRP A 48 -12.91 -7.87 23.22
C TRP A 48 -12.96 -9.09 22.30
N LYS A 49 -12.36 -10.22 22.71
CA LYS A 49 -12.28 -11.44 21.88
C LYS A 49 -13.65 -12.08 21.62
N TYR A 50 -14.69 -11.76 22.39
CA TYR A 50 -16.05 -12.21 22.06
C TYR A 50 -16.53 -11.72 20.69
N LEU A 51 -15.97 -10.61 20.18
CA LEU A 51 -16.26 -10.11 18.83
C LEU A 51 -15.87 -11.11 17.74
N HIS A 52 -15.05 -12.12 18.03
CA HIS A 52 -14.74 -13.17 17.05
C HIS A 52 -15.98 -13.92 16.56
N PHE A 53 -17.08 -13.87 17.32
CA PHE A 53 -18.40 -14.36 16.90
C PHE A 53 -18.91 -13.73 15.58
N PHE A 54 -18.42 -12.55 15.20
CA PHE A 54 -18.80 -11.87 13.96
C PHE A 54 -17.91 -12.25 12.75
N LEU A 55 -16.83 -13.03 12.92
CA LEU A 55 -15.99 -13.47 11.79
C LEU A 55 -16.76 -14.26 10.72
N PRO A 56 -17.63 -15.22 11.08
CA PRO A 56 -18.43 -15.95 10.09
C PRO A 56 -19.30 -15.04 9.22
N ILE A 57 -19.77 -13.90 9.77
CA ILE A 57 -20.53 -12.91 9.02
C ILE A 57 -19.64 -12.21 7.98
N ALA A 58 -18.42 -11.81 8.35
CA ALA A 58 -17.47 -11.20 7.42
C ALA A 58 -17.12 -12.16 6.27
N CYS A 59 -16.87 -13.44 6.58
CA CYS A 59 -16.64 -14.50 5.61
C CYS A 59 -17.82 -14.64 4.63
N ALA A 60 -19.02 -14.81 5.17
CA ALA A 60 -20.22 -15.02 4.36
C ALA A 60 -20.55 -13.81 3.47
N LEU A 61 -20.33 -12.58 3.95
CA LEU A 61 -20.48 -11.36 3.15
C LEU A 61 -19.45 -11.28 2.03
N GLY A 62 -18.19 -11.66 2.28
CA GLY A 62 -17.15 -11.74 1.25
C GLY A 62 -17.53 -12.71 0.13
N VAL A 63 -17.93 -13.93 0.48
CA VAL A 63 -18.42 -14.94 -0.48
C VAL A 63 -19.64 -14.41 -1.25
N TRP A 64 -20.62 -13.86 -0.54
CA TRP A 64 -21.86 -13.36 -1.14
C TRP A 64 -21.61 -12.17 -2.08
N SER A 65 -20.66 -11.29 -1.74
CA SER A 65 -20.35 -10.11 -2.56
C SER A 65 -19.84 -10.51 -3.96
N VAL A 66 -18.90 -11.46 -4.03
CA VAL A 66 -18.32 -11.95 -5.29
C VAL A 66 -19.27 -12.91 -6.00
N GLY A 67 -19.97 -13.75 -5.24
CA GLY A 67 -20.96 -14.70 -5.77
C GLY A 67 -22.09 -14.03 -6.56
N ASN A 68 -22.42 -12.77 -6.24
CA ASN A 68 -23.48 -12.00 -6.90
C ASN A 68 -23.01 -11.05 -8.03
N ILE A 69 -21.75 -11.18 -8.47
CA ILE A 69 -21.21 -10.40 -9.58
C ILE A 69 -21.75 -10.93 -10.91
N GLY A 70 -22.04 -10.03 -11.86
CA GLY A 70 -22.48 -10.39 -13.21
C GLY A 70 -23.91 -10.94 -13.26
N HIS A 71 -24.11 -12.02 -14.03
CA HIS A 71 -25.41 -12.61 -14.36
C HIS A 71 -25.85 -13.75 -13.42
N GLU A 72 -25.13 -13.97 -12.32
CA GLU A 72 -25.47 -14.98 -11.31
C GLU A 72 -25.89 -14.27 -10.03
N THR A 73 -26.84 -14.89 -9.32
CA THR A 73 -27.34 -14.39 -8.04
C THR A 73 -27.54 -15.52 -7.04
N GLY A 74 -27.30 -15.23 -5.76
CA GLY A 74 -27.50 -16.18 -4.67
C GLY A 74 -27.79 -15.47 -3.34
N THR A 75 -28.47 -16.19 -2.46
CA THR A 75 -28.75 -15.76 -1.08
C THR A 75 -27.53 -15.94 -0.16
N PRO A 76 -27.32 -15.08 0.84
CA PRO A 76 -26.19 -15.22 1.77
C PRO A 76 -26.40 -16.29 2.84
N TRP A 77 -27.63 -16.81 3.01
CA TRP A 77 -27.93 -17.66 4.17
C TRP A 77 -27.20 -19.00 4.18
N TRP A 78 -27.01 -19.64 3.02
CA TRP A 78 -26.28 -20.91 2.94
C TRP A 78 -24.79 -20.74 3.21
N SER A 79 -24.18 -19.65 2.73
CA SER A 79 -22.78 -19.35 3.05
C SER A 79 -22.62 -18.99 4.52
N LEU A 80 -23.57 -18.26 5.10
CA LEU A 80 -23.54 -17.90 6.52
C LEU A 80 -23.72 -19.11 7.44
N ALA A 81 -24.68 -19.99 7.14
CA ALA A 81 -24.91 -21.21 7.91
C ALA A 81 -23.68 -22.12 7.86
N ALA A 82 -23.06 -22.26 6.68
CA ALA A 82 -21.81 -22.99 6.51
C ALA A 82 -20.66 -22.37 7.32
N ALA A 83 -20.52 -21.03 7.29
CA ALA A 83 -19.48 -20.33 8.05
C ALA A 83 -19.63 -20.58 9.57
N TYR A 84 -20.85 -20.46 10.10
CA TYR A 84 -21.12 -20.72 11.52
C TYR A 84 -20.98 -22.20 11.89
N ALA A 85 -21.32 -23.12 11.00
CA ALA A 85 -21.08 -24.55 11.22
C ALA A 85 -19.58 -24.88 11.34
N CYS A 86 -18.73 -24.14 10.63
CA CYS A 86 -17.27 -24.26 10.72
C CYS A 86 -16.65 -23.46 11.88
N TYR A 87 -17.36 -22.51 12.48
CA TYR A 87 -16.83 -21.66 13.56
C TYR A 87 -16.23 -22.43 14.75
N PRO A 88 -16.79 -23.58 15.19
CA PRO A 88 -16.18 -24.35 16.26
C PRO A 88 -14.76 -24.87 16.00
N LEU A 89 -14.31 -24.90 14.73
CA LEU A 89 -12.93 -25.31 14.39
C LEU A 89 -11.87 -24.36 14.96
N PHE A 90 -12.22 -23.10 15.22
CA PHE A 90 -11.31 -22.12 15.83
C PHE A 90 -10.85 -22.50 17.25
N TRP A 91 -11.54 -23.45 17.93
CA TRP A 91 -11.08 -23.97 19.23
C TRP A 91 -10.07 -25.11 19.12
N TYR A 92 -9.94 -25.75 17.96
CA TYR A 92 -9.14 -26.98 17.81
C TYR A 92 -7.92 -26.82 16.91
N VAL A 93 -7.92 -25.82 16.03
CA VAL A 93 -6.89 -25.64 14.99
C VAL A 93 -6.44 -24.17 14.97
N ASP A 94 -5.23 -23.93 14.46
CA ASP A 94 -4.69 -22.59 14.23
C ASP A 94 -5.68 -21.68 13.47
N GLU A 95 -5.70 -20.40 13.83
CA GLU A 95 -6.66 -19.42 13.32
C GLU A 95 -6.67 -19.33 11.78
N SER A 96 -5.48 -19.35 11.16
CA SER A 96 -5.33 -19.35 9.70
C SER A 96 -5.98 -20.57 9.05
N THR A 97 -5.75 -21.75 9.62
CA THR A 97 -6.30 -23.02 9.12
C THR A 97 -7.81 -23.07 9.33
N ALA A 98 -8.30 -22.67 10.51
CA ALA A 98 -9.74 -22.59 10.77
C ALA A 98 -10.45 -21.61 9.81
N CYS A 99 -9.84 -20.44 9.56
CA CYS A 99 -10.34 -19.45 8.63
C CYS A 99 -10.38 -19.96 7.19
N THR A 100 -9.31 -20.60 6.70
CA THR A 100 -9.27 -21.17 5.35
C THR A 100 -10.32 -22.26 5.14
N VAL A 101 -10.50 -23.17 6.11
CA VAL A 101 -11.55 -24.21 6.05
C VAL A 101 -12.94 -23.56 6.03
N MET A 102 -13.20 -22.60 6.92
CA MET A 102 -14.47 -21.87 6.97
C MET A 102 -14.78 -21.19 5.63
N VAL A 103 -13.80 -20.52 5.02
CA VAL A 103 -13.94 -19.84 3.72
C VAL A 103 -14.25 -20.83 2.59
N LEU A 104 -13.51 -21.95 2.52
CA LEU A 104 -13.73 -22.97 1.48
C LEU A 104 -15.11 -23.59 1.59
N VAL A 105 -15.53 -24.00 2.80
CA VAL A 105 -16.84 -24.61 3.03
C VAL A 105 -17.97 -23.62 2.75
N SER A 106 -17.80 -22.34 3.13
CA SER A 106 -18.77 -21.28 2.83
C SER A 106 -18.90 -21.00 1.34
N ALA A 107 -17.79 -20.97 0.61
CA ALA A 107 -17.77 -20.77 -0.85
C ALA A 107 -18.40 -21.97 -1.58
N MET A 108 -18.11 -23.20 -1.14
CA MET A 108 -18.72 -24.42 -1.68
C MET A 108 -20.23 -24.45 -1.43
N ALA A 109 -20.67 -24.11 -0.21
CA ALA A 109 -22.10 -24.05 0.13
C ALA A 109 -22.85 -23.00 -0.71
N PHE A 110 -22.23 -21.86 -0.98
CA PHE A 110 -22.81 -20.85 -1.87
C PHE A 110 -22.96 -21.38 -3.31
N ASP A 111 -21.90 -21.98 -3.86
CA ASP A 111 -21.90 -22.45 -5.25
C ASP A 111 -22.89 -23.60 -5.47
N THR A 112 -22.99 -24.53 -4.50
CA THR A 112 -23.83 -25.72 -4.60
C THR A 112 -25.31 -25.46 -4.28
N LEU A 113 -25.61 -24.68 -3.24
CA LEU A 113 -26.98 -24.54 -2.70
C LEU A 113 -27.64 -23.21 -3.03
N SER A 114 -26.87 -22.14 -3.21
CA SER A 114 -27.41 -20.78 -3.30
C SER A 114 -27.48 -20.24 -4.73
N LYS A 115 -26.57 -20.69 -5.58
CA LYS A 115 -26.30 -20.15 -6.91
C LYS A 115 -27.46 -20.35 -7.90
N GLN A 116 -27.92 -19.26 -8.52
CA GLN A 116 -29.03 -19.23 -9.48
C GLN A 116 -28.76 -18.23 -10.60
N TRP A 117 -29.28 -18.49 -11.80
CA TRP A 117 -29.24 -17.53 -12.89
C TRP A 117 -30.07 -16.29 -12.59
N GLN A 118 -29.54 -15.12 -12.92
CA GLN A 118 -30.27 -13.88 -12.79
C GLN A 118 -31.29 -13.73 -13.94
N THR A 119 -32.56 -13.96 -13.64
CA THR A 119 -33.65 -13.91 -14.64
C THR A 119 -34.21 -12.51 -14.88
N LYS A 120 -33.99 -11.57 -13.95
CA LYS A 120 -34.54 -10.20 -14.02
C LYS A 120 -33.42 -9.15 -14.03
N PRO A 121 -33.46 -8.13 -14.91
CA PRO A 121 -32.47 -7.05 -14.90
C PRO A 121 -32.55 -6.25 -13.59
N LYS A 122 -31.40 -5.91 -12.99
CA LYS A 122 -31.37 -5.11 -11.74
C LYS A 122 -31.87 -3.69 -12.05
N PRO A 123 -32.80 -3.13 -11.26
CA PRO A 123 -33.24 -1.76 -11.48
C PRO A 123 -32.06 -0.78 -11.27
N ARG A 124 -32.00 0.27 -12.09
CA ARG A 124 -30.99 1.33 -11.95
C ARG A 124 -31.25 2.10 -10.64
N LYS A 125 -30.43 1.87 -9.61
CA LYS A 125 -30.43 2.70 -8.39
C LYS A 125 -29.98 4.13 -8.71
N ARG A 126 -30.59 5.13 -8.06
CA ARG A 126 -30.18 6.55 -8.16
C ARG A 126 -28.70 6.71 -7.79
N PHE A 127 -27.99 7.57 -8.52
CA PHE A 127 -26.56 7.83 -8.33
C PHE A 127 -26.21 8.14 -6.87
N LEU A 128 -26.95 9.06 -6.24
CA LEU A 128 -26.74 9.44 -4.83
C LEU A 128 -26.84 8.24 -3.87
N ARG A 129 -27.83 7.35 -4.07
CA ARG A 129 -27.97 6.14 -3.23
C ARG A 129 -26.77 5.20 -3.39
N ARG A 130 -26.19 5.10 -4.60
CA ARG A 130 -24.98 4.29 -4.83
C ARG A 130 -23.77 4.91 -4.13
N CYS A 131 -23.56 6.22 -4.29
CA CYS A 131 -22.46 6.92 -3.62
C CYS A 131 -22.56 6.81 -2.09
N LEU A 132 -23.77 6.98 -1.52
CA LEU A 132 -23.98 6.81 -0.08
C LEU A 132 -23.70 5.39 0.39
N THR A 133 -24.16 4.36 -0.33
CA THR A 133 -23.87 2.97 0.05
C THR A 133 -22.38 2.65 -0.04
N ILE A 134 -21.71 3.05 -1.13
CA ILE A 134 -20.27 2.81 -1.30
C ILE A 134 -19.47 3.60 -0.25
N GLY A 135 -19.84 4.85 0.01
CA GLY A 135 -19.23 5.67 1.05
C GLY A 135 -19.39 5.05 2.43
N ALA A 136 -20.58 4.55 2.77
CA ALA A 136 -20.81 3.85 4.03
C ALA A 136 -19.96 2.56 4.15
N CYS A 137 -19.88 1.74 3.10
CA CYS A 137 -19.01 0.56 3.08
C CYS A 137 -17.53 0.92 3.20
N ALA A 138 -17.08 1.99 2.53
CA ALA A 138 -15.72 2.47 2.63
C ALA A 138 -15.39 2.95 4.04
N LEU A 139 -16.28 3.70 4.68
CA LEU A 139 -16.12 4.14 6.07
C LEU A 139 -16.04 2.97 7.05
N LEU A 140 -16.90 1.96 6.90
CA LEU A 140 -16.84 0.74 7.71
C LEU A 140 -15.51 0.01 7.52
N TYR A 141 -15.07 -0.17 6.28
CA TYR A 141 -13.78 -0.81 5.99
C TYR A 141 -12.60 -0.01 6.55
N SER A 142 -12.59 1.31 6.37
CA SER A 142 -11.58 2.20 6.96
C SER A 142 -11.59 2.18 8.48
N SER A 143 -12.75 2.02 9.13
CA SER A 143 -12.81 1.89 10.59
C SER A 143 -12.19 0.58 11.10
N LEU A 144 -12.29 -0.53 10.35
CA LEU A 144 -11.62 -1.78 10.72
C LEU A 144 -10.10 -1.63 10.68
N TRP A 145 -9.58 -1.01 9.61
CA TRP A 145 -8.15 -0.68 9.52
C TRP A 145 -7.72 0.32 10.59
N GLY A 146 -8.53 1.34 10.86
CA GLY A 146 -8.27 2.29 11.94
C GLY A 146 -8.18 1.62 13.31
N SER A 147 -9.07 0.65 13.59
CA SER A 147 -9.04 -0.16 14.82
C SER A 147 -7.75 -0.97 14.92
N TYR A 148 -7.37 -1.68 13.85
CA TYR A 148 -6.11 -2.42 13.78
C TYR A 148 -4.89 -1.51 14.04
N LEU A 149 -4.82 -0.38 13.33
CA LEU A 149 -3.72 0.58 13.47
C LEU A 149 -3.64 1.19 14.87
N TYR A 150 -4.77 1.34 15.57
CA TYR A 150 -4.80 1.94 16.88
C TYR A 150 -4.48 0.95 18.01
N PHE A 151 -5.03 -0.27 17.95
CA PHE A 151 -4.93 -1.24 19.05
C PHE A 151 -3.83 -2.30 18.87
N ASN A 152 -3.62 -2.76 17.63
CA ASN A 152 -2.80 -3.96 17.38
C ASN A 152 -1.52 -3.66 16.60
N ALA A 153 -1.42 -2.54 15.88
CA ALA A 153 -0.21 -2.20 15.14
C ALA A 153 0.93 -1.82 16.09
N LYS A 154 2.08 -2.48 15.93
CA LYS A 154 3.32 -2.24 16.67
C LYS A 154 4.43 -1.92 15.69
N ILE A 155 5.30 -0.97 16.05
CA ILE A 155 6.51 -0.63 15.28
C ILE A 155 7.71 -1.07 16.10
N THR A 156 8.67 -1.71 15.44
CA THR A 156 9.97 -2.06 16.03
C THR A 156 10.94 -0.90 15.86
N ASP A 157 11.51 -0.42 16.96
CA ASP A 157 12.59 0.56 16.91
C ASP A 157 13.92 -0.09 16.44
N GLY A 158 14.92 0.73 16.11
CA GLY A 158 16.27 0.28 15.75
C GLY A 158 16.99 -0.51 16.85
N GLU A 159 16.53 -0.41 18.09
CA GLU A 159 17.00 -1.17 19.25
C GLU A 159 16.22 -2.48 19.49
N GLY A 160 15.18 -2.74 18.68
CA GLY A 160 14.37 -3.96 18.76
C GLY A 160 13.20 -3.92 19.74
N GLU A 161 12.93 -2.77 20.37
CA GLU A 161 11.75 -2.60 21.23
C GLU A 161 10.47 -2.41 20.40
N GLU A 162 9.38 -3.08 20.78
CA GLU A 162 8.07 -2.96 20.14
C GLU A 162 7.22 -1.89 20.83
N ILE A 163 6.94 -0.80 20.11
CA ILE A 163 6.12 0.32 20.61
C ILE A 163 4.79 0.30 19.86
N PRO A 164 3.63 0.45 20.52
CA PRO A 164 2.36 0.52 19.84
C PRO A 164 2.28 1.77 18.95
N LEU A 165 1.68 1.63 17.76
CA LEU A 165 1.66 2.66 16.73
C LEU A 165 0.99 3.95 17.22
N ASN A 166 -0.08 3.83 18.01
CA ASN A 166 -0.80 5.00 18.55
C ASN A 166 0.11 5.87 19.43
N GLU A 167 0.97 5.26 20.24
CA GLU A 167 1.92 5.93 21.12
C GLU A 167 3.08 6.51 20.31
N ALA A 168 3.60 5.75 19.33
CA ALA A 168 4.61 6.24 18.41
C ALA A 168 4.14 7.50 17.65
N VAL A 169 2.89 7.49 17.16
CA VAL A 169 2.28 8.65 16.49
C VAL A 169 2.11 9.83 17.45
N HIS A 170 1.71 9.57 18.69
CA HIS A 170 1.57 10.61 19.71
C HIS A 170 2.92 11.25 20.08
N HIS A 171 3.96 10.44 20.26
CA HIS A 171 5.32 10.90 20.51
C HIS A 171 5.89 11.67 19.32
N PHE A 172 5.61 11.20 18.09
CA PHE A 172 6.00 11.90 16.87
C PHE A 172 5.45 13.32 16.82
N PHE A 173 4.15 13.53 17.06
CA PHE A 173 3.56 14.86 17.04
C PHE A 173 3.97 15.77 18.21
N LYS A 174 4.55 15.20 19.29
CA LYS A 174 5.14 15.94 20.41
C LYS A 174 6.65 16.15 20.27
N SER A 175 7.28 15.51 19.29
CA SER A 175 8.73 15.57 19.14
C SER A 175 9.19 16.98 18.76
N PRO A 176 10.41 17.39 19.18
CA PRO A 176 11.01 18.65 18.74
C PRO A 176 11.06 18.74 17.21
N TRP A 177 11.28 17.62 16.54
CA TRP A 177 11.29 17.55 15.08
C TRP A 177 9.96 18.01 14.46
N TRP A 178 8.81 17.61 15.01
CA TRP A 178 7.51 18.06 14.47
C TRP A 178 7.31 19.56 14.66
N VAL A 179 7.80 20.11 15.76
CA VAL A 179 7.80 21.56 16.00
C VAL A 179 8.67 22.26 14.96
N ASP A 180 9.87 21.75 14.69
CA ASP A 180 10.79 22.29 13.68
C ASP A 180 10.20 22.22 12.26
N VAL A 181 9.53 21.12 11.91
CA VAL A 181 8.82 20.99 10.63
C VAL A 181 7.70 21.99 10.52
N LYS A 182 6.87 22.13 11.57
CA LYS A 182 5.80 23.11 11.59
C LYS A 182 6.35 24.53 11.47
N GLN A 183 7.44 24.84 12.17
CA GLN A 183 8.08 26.14 12.10
C GLN A 183 8.65 26.41 10.70
N SER A 184 9.36 25.44 10.11
CA SER A 184 9.91 25.56 8.75
C SER A 184 8.81 25.80 7.71
N LEU A 185 7.64 25.18 7.86
CA LEU A 185 6.48 25.42 6.99
C LEU A 185 5.90 26.83 7.17
N VAL A 186 5.82 27.33 8.40
CA VAL A 186 5.40 28.70 8.69
C VAL A 186 6.39 29.72 8.13
N ASP A 187 7.68 29.52 8.34
CA ASP A 187 8.74 30.39 7.83
C ASP A 187 8.72 30.41 6.30
N THR A 188 8.54 29.25 5.66
CA THR A 188 8.40 29.15 4.20
C THR A 188 7.15 29.91 3.72
N TRP A 189 6.06 29.83 4.47
CA TRP A 189 4.82 30.54 4.16
C TRP A 189 4.97 32.06 4.29
N GLU A 190 5.58 32.55 5.38
CA GLU A 190 5.86 33.97 5.58
C GLU A 190 6.82 34.51 4.52
N PHE A 191 7.88 33.75 4.21
CA PHE A 191 8.82 34.08 3.15
C PHE A 191 8.11 34.20 1.79
N ALA A 192 7.23 33.26 1.48
CA ALA A 192 6.39 33.28 0.29
C ALA A 192 5.46 34.49 0.20
N GLN A 193 4.89 34.93 1.33
CA GLN A 193 4.06 36.12 1.37
C GLN A 193 4.88 37.40 1.11
N GLN A 194 6.13 37.46 1.59
CA GLN A 194 6.98 38.65 1.44
C GLN A 194 7.64 38.76 0.06
N HIS A 195 8.13 37.65 -0.50
CA HIS A 195 8.92 37.64 -1.74
C HIS A 195 8.13 37.20 -2.98
N GLY A 196 6.90 36.72 -2.78
CA GLY A 196 6.06 36.18 -3.84
C GLY A 196 6.36 34.71 -4.12
N TRP A 197 5.30 33.94 -4.42
CA TRP A 197 5.35 32.49 -4.58
C TRP A 197 6.31 32.00 -5.67
N TYR A 198 6.52 32.80 -6.72
CA TYR A 198 7.41 32.45 -7.82
C TYR A 198 8.89 32.41 -7.40
N GLU A 199 9.36 33.41 -6.65
CA GLU A 199 10.74 33.48 -6.14
C GLU A 199 11.00 32.38 -5.13
N THR A 200 10.05 32.13 -4.23
CA THR A 200 10.13 31.01 -3.27
C THR A 200 10.21 29.66 -3.98
N TRP A 201 9.37 29.43 -4.98
CA TRP A 201 9.44 28.21 -5.78
C TRP A 201 10.77 28.10 -6.53
N SER A 202 11.27 29.20 -7.10
CA SER A 202 12.58 29.23 -7.77
C SER A 202 13.71 28.83 -6.83
N GLN A 203 13.70 29.33 -5.58
CA GLN A 203 14.69 28.97 -4.57
C GLN A 203 14.57 27.53 -4.10
N ILE A 204 13.35 27.03 -3.88
CA ILE A 204 13.12 25.62 -3.55
C ILE A 204 13.66 24.73 -4.68
N VAL A 205 13.37 25.07 -5.93
CA VAL A 205 13.90 24.35 -7.09
C VAL A 205 15.42 24.45 -7.13
N GLU A 206 16.02 25.62 -6.93
CA GLU A 206 17.48 25.78 -6.93
C GLU A 206 18.18 24.97 -5.82
N LEU A 207 17.63 24.96 -4.60
CA LEU A 207 18.14 24.19 -3.46
C LEU A 207 17.92 22.68 -3.61
N SER A 208 16.84 22.28 -4.27
CA SER A 208 16.54 20.85 -4.53
C SER A 208 17.50 20.19 -5.51
N ASP A 209 18.37 20.98 -6.18
CA ASP A 209 19.33 20.52 -7.19
C ASP A 209 18.69 19.55 -8.20
N PRO A 210 17.70 19.99 -9.00
CA PRO A 210 16.91 19.12 -9.88
C PRO A 210 17.76 18.45 -10.97
N PHE A 211 18.96 18.99 -11.23
CA PHE A 211 19.92 18.43 -12.16
C PHE A 211 21.02 17.61 -11.46
N GLY A 212 21.03 17.52 -10.12
CA GLY A 212 21.95 16.70 -9.34
C GLY A 212 23.42 17.11 -9.43
N GLU A 213 23.71 18.35 -9.81
CA GLU A 213 25.08 18.82 -10.06
C GLU A 213 25.86 19.04 -8.78
N GLN A 214 25.21 19.59 -7.76
CA GLN A 214 25.84 19.78 -6.46
C GLN A 214 26.21 18.42 -5.88
N ASN A 215 25.33 17.42 -6.06
CA ASN A 215 25.65 16.05 -5.68
C ASN A 215 26.81 15.48 -6.50
N ALA A 216 26.84 15.69 -7.82
CA ALA A 216 27.94 15.24 -8.67
C ALA A 216 29.30 15.84 -8.27
N PHE A 217 29.35 17.14 -7.93
CA PHE A 217 30.57 17.78 -7.42
C PHE A 217 31.00 17.20 -6.06
N LYS A 218 30.05 16.91 -5.16
CA LYS A 218 30.32 16.25 -3.87
C LYS A 218 30.86 14.83 -4.05
N VAL A 219 30.28 14.03 -4.96
CA VAL A 219 30.75 12.67 -5.29
C VAL A 219 32.19 12.68 -5.81
N LEU A 220 32.55 13.66 -6.63
CA LEU A 220 33.92 13.82 -7.13
C LEU A 220 34.88 14.49 -6.13
N GLY A 221 34.37 15.05 -5.03
CA GLY A 221 35.16 15.72 -4.00
C GLY A 221 35.82 17.03 -4.47
N ILE A 222 35.19 17.73 -5.41
CA ILE A 222 35.70 18.97 -6.01
C ILE A 222 34.74 20.14 -5.79
N SER A 223 35.23 21.37 -5.87
CA SER A 223 34.41 22.58 -5.72
C SER A 223 33.43 22.73 -6.89
N GLN A 224 32.27 23.34 -6.63
CA GLN A 224 31.30 23.72 -7.67
C GLN A 224 31.87 24.72 -8.69
N MET A 225 32.97 25.42 -8.32
CA MET A 225 33.70 26.34 -9.20
C MET A 225 34.89 25.68 -9.93
N ALA A 226 35.07 24.35 -9.82
CA ALA A 226 36.19 23.63 -10.40
C ALA A 226 36.24 23.77 -11.94
N ARG A 227 37.47 23.83 -12.48
CA ARG A 227 37.67 23.92 -13.94
C ARG A 227 37.47 22.56 -14.61
N GLN A 228 37.16 22.55 -15.90
CA GLN A 228 36.96 21.29 -16.65
C GLN A 228 38.15 20.32 -16.58
N SER A 229 39.38 20.86 -16.52
CA SER A 229 40.59 20.06 -16.33
C SER A 229 40.60 19.31 -14.99
N GLU A 230 40.09 19.94 -13.94
CA GLU A 230 39.99 19.37 -12.58
C GLU A 230 38.89 18.31 -12.49
N ILE A 231 37.75 18.54 -13.16
CA ILE A 231 36.67 17.54 -13.28
C ILE A 231 37.21 16.29 -13.98
N ASN A 232 37.88 16.46 -15.13
CA ASN A 232 38.42 15.34 -15.90
C ASN A 232 39.52 14.59 -15.15
N SER A 233 40.38 15.30 -14.40
CA SER A 233 41.43 14.66 -13.60
C SER A 233 40.84 13.89 -12.42
N ALA A 234 39.86 14.46 -11.72
CA ALA A 234 39.18 13.82 -10.60
C ALA A 234 38.44 12.55 -11.03
N CYS A 235 37.71 12.62 -12.16
CA CYS A 235 37.04 11.47 -12.77
C CYS A 235 38.03 10.33 -13.05
N ARG A 236 39.14 10.62 -13.74
CA ARG A 236 40.16 9.60 -14.06
C ARG A 236 40.77 8.99 -12.79
N HIS A 237 41.12 9.82 -11.82
CA HIS A 237 41.72 9.38 -10.58
C HIS A 237 40.77 8.48 -9.76
N LEU A 238 39.51 8.89 -9.61
CA LEU A 238 38.51 8.16 -8.84
C LEU A 238 38.06 6.87 -9.55
N SER A 239 37.90 6.86 -10.87
CA SER A 239 37.61 5.64 -11.64
C SER A 239 38.71 4.59 -11.51
N VAL A 240 39.99 5.02 -11.50
CA VAL A 240 41.12 4.10 -11.30
C VAL A 240 41.21 3.60 -9.85
N LYS A 241 40.75 4.39 -8.88
CA LYS A 241 40.74 4.03 -7.45
C LYS A 241 39.65 3.00 -7.13
N TYR A 242 38.45 3.17 -7.70
CA TYR A 242 37.28 2.31 -7.44
C TYR A 242 37.03 1.28 -8.55
N HIS A 243 38.02 0.99 -9.39
CA HIS A 243 37.86 -0.02 -10.45
C HIS A 243 37.57 -1.41 -9.84
N PRO A 244 36.53 -2.14 -10.32
CA PRO A 244 36.12 -3.42 -9.72
C PRO A 244 37.25 -4.47 -9.75
N ASP A 245 38.14 -4.43 -10.75
CA ASP A 245 39.30 -5.33 -10.85
C ASP A 245 40.34 -5.16 -9.73
N LYS A 246 40.34 -4.04 -9.00
CA LYS A 246 41.28 -3.80 -7.90
C LYS A 246 40.78 -4.33 -6.56
N ALA A 247 39.51 -4.72 -6.45
CA ALA A 247 38.93 -5.25 -5.22
C ALA A 247 39.16 -6.76 -5.09
N LYS A 248 39.61 -7.21 -3.91
CA LYS A 248 40.02 -8.60 -3.68
C LYS A 248 38.91 -9.44 -3.03
N GLY A 249 37.98 -8.81 -2.29
CA GLY A 249 36.82 -9.48 -1.67
C GLY A 249 35.49 -9.27 -2.40
N GLU A 250 34.49 -10.12 -2.14
CA GLU A 250 33.15 -10.05 -2.75
C GLU A 250 32.36 -8.81 -2.26
N GLU A 251 32.44 -8.50 -0.96
CA GLU A 251 31.85 -7.28 -0.38
C GLU A 251 32.56 -6.01 -0.86
N GLU A 252 33.89 -6.04 -0.97
CA GLU A 252 34.67 -4.91 -1.51
C GLU A 252 34.36 -4.67 -2.99
N LYS A 253 34.13 -5.73 -3.78
CA LYS A 253 33.73 -5.62 -5.18
C LYS A 253 32.37 -4.95 -5.33
N LYS A 254 31.38 -5.31 -4.49
CA LYS A 254 30.07 -4.64 -4.48
C LYS A 254 30.21 -3.15 -4.16
N ILE A 255 30.97 -2.79 -3.13
CA ILE A 255 31.19 -1.39 -2.74
C ILE A 255 31.93 -0.61 -3.84
N ALA A 256 32.98 -1.20 -4.42
CA ALA A 256 33.75 -0.59 -5.50
C ALA A 256 32.87 -0.39 -6.75
N GLN A 257 32.04 -1.37 -7.10
CA GLN A 257 31.12 -1.30 -8.22
C GLN A 257 30.07 -0.19 -8.05
N THR A 258 29.44 -0.10 -6.88
CA THR A 258 28.47 0.97 -6.57
C THR A 258 29.11 2.35 -6.69
N LYS A 259 30.28 2.55 -6.06
CA LYS A 259 31.00 3.82 -6.12
C LYS A 259 31.48 4.15 -7.53
N PHE A 260 31.95 3.16 -8.28
CA PHE A 260 32.38 3.35 -9.66
C PHE A 260 31.22 3.84 -10.54
N TYR A 261 30.03 3.26 -10.36
CA TYR A 261 28.83 3.67 -11.08
C TYR A 261 28.39 5.10 -10.72
N GLU A 262 28.39 5.46 -9.44
CA GLU A 262 28.11 6.83 -8.97
C GLU A 262 29.09 7.85 -9.54
N ILE A 263 30.39 7.54 -9.54
CA ILE A 263 31.43 8.38 -10.13
C ILE A 263 31.20 8.56 -11.63
N GLN A 264 30.88 7.48 -12.34
CA GLN A 264 30.63 7.53 -13.78
C GLN A 264 29.42 8.42 -14.10
N GLN A 265 28.30 8.26 -13.36
CA GLN A 265 27.13 9.13 -13.51
C GLN A 265 27.46 10.59 -13.23
N ALA A 266 28.19 10.89 -12.15
CA ALA A 266 28.61 12.25 -11.81
C ALA A 266 29.48 12.88 -12.92
N CYS A 267 30.44 12.13 -13.46
CA CYS A 267 31.30 12.58 -14.55
C CYS A 267 30.52 12.84 -15.84
N GLU A 268 29.59 11.95 -16.19
CA GLU A 268 28.77 12.08 -17.39
C GLU A 268 27.85 13.30 -17.28
N LEU A 269 27.22 13.51 -16.13
CA LEU A 269 26.33 14.63 -15.87
C LEU A 269 27.04 15.98 -16.01
N LEU A 270 28.21 16.13 -15.37
CA LEU A 270 29.02 17.35 -15.46
C LEU A 270 29.55 17.58 -16.88
N SER A 271 29.99 16.52 -17.57
CA SER A 271 30.45 16.59 -18.96
C SER A 271 29.35 17.03 -19.92
N ASN A 272 28.16 16.44 -19.82
CA ASN A 272 26.99 16.77 -20.63
C ASN A 272 26.54 18.22 -20.41
N LYS A 273 26.58 18.71 -19.16
CA LYS A 273 26.25 20.11 -18.88
C LYS A 273 27.28 21.06 -19.48
N HIS A 274 28.57 20.75 -19.37
CA HIS A 274 29.63 21.55 -19.99
C HIS A 274 29.46 21.60 -21.52
N ALA A 275 29.16 20.47 -22.16
CA ALA A 275 28.90 20.42 -23.60
C ALA A 275 27.70 21.29 -24.01
N LYS A 276 26.58 21.22 -23.28
CA LYS A 276 25.39 22.07 -23.49
C LYS A 276 25.71 23.56 -23.32
N ARG A 277 26.48 23.93 -22.27
CA ARG A 277 26.92 25.32 -22.03
C ARG A 277 27.78 25.85 -23.18
N ARG A 278 28.76 25.05 -23.64
CA ARG A 278 29.63 25.41 -24.77
C ARG A 278 28.82 25.62 -26.06
N GLN A 279 27.87 24.74 -26.34
CA GLN A 279 27.01 24.86 -27.53
C GLN A 279 26.12 26.11 -27.48
N LYS A 280 25.60 26.48 -26.30
CA LYS A 280 24.79 27.70 -26.13
C LYS A 280 25.62 28.97 -26.38
N ASN A 281 26.83 29.04 -25.83
CA ASN A 281 27.72 30.20 -26.00
C ASN A 281 28.14 30.42 -27.46
N GLN A 282 28.27 29.34 -28.24
CA GLN A 282 28.57 29.40 -29.67
C GLN A 282 27.38 29.87 -30.54
N ARG A 283 26.14 29.72 -30.06
CA ARG A 283 24.93 30.16 -30.77
C ARG A 283 24.55 31.62 -30.50
N SER A 284 25.11 32.22 -29.44
CA SER A 284 24.86 33.59 -29.02
C SER A 284 25.91 34.60 -29.50
N GLN A 285 26.94 34.12 -30.23
CA GLN A 285 27.96 34.93 -30.90
C GLN A 285 27.68 34.94 -32.40
#